data_AF-A0A925VV35-F1
#
_entry.id   AF-A0A925VV35-F1
#
_cell.length_a   1.000
_cell.length_b   1.000
_cell.length_c   1.000
_cell.angle_alpha   90.00
_cell.angle_beta   90.00
_cell.angle_gamma   90.00
#
_symmetry.space_group_name_H-M   'P 1'
#
loop_
_entity.id
_entity.type
_entity.pdbx_description
1 polymer ?
#
loop_
_entity_poly.entity_id
_entity_poly.type
_entity_poly.pdbx_seq_one_letter_code
_entity_poly.pdbx_strand_id
1 'polypeptide(L)' 'MAETGGFVSSWSGGKDSCFAFMQAARSGLQPKVLLNMLNENGRVSRSHAIARPVLARQAA' A
#
# COMPACT_ATOMS: atom_id res chain seq x y z
N MET A 1 -26.15 10.87 0.45
CA MET A 1 -25.15 9.88 -0.01
C MET A 1 -24.46 9.35 1.25
N ALA A 2 -24.40 8.03 1.45
CA ALA A 2 -23.71 7.49 2.62
C ALA A 2 -22.20 7.78 2.49
N GLU A 3 -21.61 8.34 3.54
CA GLU A 3 -20.15 8.55 3.66
C GLU A 3 -19.45 7.20 3.48
N THR A 4 -18.68 7.07 2.41
CA THR A 4 -17.91 5.85 2.16
C THR A 4 -16.60 5.94 2.94
N GLY A 5 -16.41 5.09 3.95
CA GLY A 5 -15.23 5.09 4.81
C GLY A 5 -13.92 4.98 4.01
N GLY A 6 -12.90 5.72 4.43
CA GLY A 6 -11.55 5.64 3.86
C GLY A 6 -10.67 4.60 4.56
N PHE A 7 -9.62 4.13 3.89
CA PHE A 7 -8.60 3.28 4.52
C PHE A 7 -7.16 3.63 4.16
N VAL A 8 -6.25 3.30 5.08
CA VAL A 8 -4.80 3.28 4.87
C VAL A 8 -4.37 1.82 4.75
N SER A 9 -3.65 1.48 3.69
CA SER A 9 -3.12 0.13 3.50
C SER A 9 -1.69 0.05 4.02
N SER A 10 -1.42 -0.90 4.92
CA SER A 10 -0.04 -1.30 5.21
C SER A 10 0.52 -2.00 3.97
N TRP A 11 1.46 -1.33 3.29
CA TRP A 11 1.93 -1.72 1.98
C TRP A 11 3.36 -2.23 2.07
N SER A 12 3.58 -3.49 1.72
CA SER A 12 4.94 -4.07 1.63
C SER A 12 5.50 -4.02 0.20
N GLY A 13 4.64 -3.74 -0.78
CA GLY A 13 4.89 -3.85 -2.22
C GLY A 13 4.70 -5.26 -2.81
N GLY A 14 4.40 -6.25 -1.98
CA GLY A 14 4.16 -7.64 -2.37
C GLY A 14 2.69 -8.00 -2.60
N LYS A 15 2.48 -9.24 -3.06
CA LYS A 15 1.15 -9.79 -3.40
C LYS A 15 0.17 -9.80 -2.23
N ASP A 16 0.64 -10.04 -1.01
CA ASP A 16 -0.24 -10.20 0.15
C ASP A 16 -0.82 -8.84 0.61
N SER A 17 -0.01 -7.78 0.60
CA SER A 17 -0.51 -6.40 0.82
C SER A 17 -1.42 -5.94 -0.33
N CYS A 18 -1.13 -6.36 -1.57
CA CYS A 18 -2.01 -6.10 -2.70
C CYS A 18 -3.38 -6.77 -2.52
N PHE A 19 -3.40 -8.05 -2.10
CA PHE A 19 -4.64 -8.77 -1.84
C PHE A 19 -5.46 -8.11 -0.72
N ALA A 20 -4.83 -7.72 0.39
CA ALA A 20 -5.51 -7.01 1.48
C ALA A 20 -6.11 -5.66 1.03
N PHE A 21 -5.36 -4.90 0.22
CA PHE A 21 -5.85 -3.66 -0.41
C PHE A 21 -7.08 -3.94 -1.29
N MET A 22 -7.02 -4.96 -2.14
CA MET A 22 -8.13 -5.33 -3.02
C MET A 22 -9.37 -5.73 -2.23
N GLN A 23 -9.21 -6.46 -1.12
CA GLN A 23 -10.33 -6.84 -0.26
C GLN A 23 -11.01 -5.62 0.39
N ALA A 24 -10.23 -4.65 0.89
CA ALA A 24 -10.77 -3.41 1.45
C ALA A 24 -11.47 -2.54 0.38
N ALA A 25 -10.89 -2.43 -0.81
CA ALA A 25 -11.52 -1.72 -1.93
C ALA A 25 -12.83 -2.40 -2.37
N ARG A 26 -12.86 -3.74 -2.41
CA ARG A 26 -14.05 -4.53 -2.74
C ARG A 26 -15.16 -4.42 -1.69
N SER A 27 -14.81 -4.17 -0.42
CA SER A 27 -15.81 -3.89 0.63
C SER A 27 -16.36 -2.46 0.57
N GLY A 28 -16.01 -1.71 -0.47
CA GLY A 28 -16.49 -0.36 -0.73
C GLY A 28 -15.66 0.73 -0.07
N LEU A 29 -14.61 0.42 0.71
CA LEU A 29 -13.78 1.46 1.32
C LEU A 29 -12.94 2.17 0.27
N GLN A 30 -12.74 3.48 0.45
CA GLN A 30 -11.93 4.29 -0.46
C GLN A 30 -10.45 4.28 -0.05
N PRO A 31 -9.52 3.82 -0.89
CA PRO A 31 -8.11 3.85 -0.57
C PRO A 31 -7.61 5.29 -0.48
N LYS A 32 -6.90 5.62 0.60
CA LYS A 32 -6.34 6.97 0.81
C LYS A 32 -4.82 7.00 0.77
N VAL A 33 -4.16 5.99 1.34
CA VAL A 33 -2.70 5.95 1.47
C VAL A 33 -2.20 4.50 1.39
N LEU A 34 -1.08 4.30 0.69
CA LEU A 34 -0.23 3.12 0.81
C LEU A 34 0.93 3.45 1.76
N LEU A 35 0.92 2.90 2.97
CA LEU A 35 1.96 3.13 3.98
C LEU A 35 3.06 2.08 3.84
N ASN A 36 4.23 2.50 3.36
CA ASN A 36 5.38 1.62 3.17
C ASN A 36 6.49 1.89 4.18
N MET A 37 7.12 0.83 4.68
CA MET A 37 8.29 0.92 5.55
C MET A 37 9.55 0.65 4.72
N LEU A 38 10.41 1.64 4.62
CA LEU A 38 11.73 1.50 3.99
C LEU A 38 12.76 1.04 5.03
N ASN A 39 13.88 0.49 4.54
CA ASN A 39 15.04 0.26 5.38
C ASN A 39 15.68 1.59 5.85
N GLU A 40 16.72 1.49 6.68
CA GLU A 40 17.35 2.62 7.37
C GLU A 40 17.96 3.66 6.41
N ASN A 41 18.38 3.23 5.22
CA ASN A 41 18.90 4.12 4.18
C ASN A 41 17.84 4.62 3.19
N GLY A 42 16.58 4.23 3.36
CA GLY A 42 15.45 4.71 2.57
C GLY A 42 15.46 4.27 1.10
N ARG A 43 16.20 3.21 0.74
CA ARG A 43 16.37 2.79 -0.67
C ARG A 43 15.39 1.72 -1.11
N VAL A 44 15.04 0.80 -0.20
CA VAL A 44 14.20 -0.36 -0.50
C VAL A 44 13.17 -0.58 0.60
N SER A 45 12.05 -1.25 0.30
CA SER A 45 11.12 -1.72 1.34
C SER A 45 11.84 -2.67 2.30
N ARG A 46 11.57 -2.52 3.60
CA ARG A 46 12.19 -3.36 4.64
C ARG A 46 11.77 -4.83 4.51
N SER A 47 10.56 -5.09 4.03
CA SER A 47 10.00 -6.45 3.97
C SER A 47 10.51 -7.28 2.78
N HIS A 48 10.60 -6.67 1.59
CA HIS A 48 10.82 -7.40 0.33
C HIS A 48 11.97 -6.84 -0.52
N ALA A 49 12.75 -5.89 0.03
CA ALA A 49 13.83 -5.22 -0.69
C ALA A 49 13.39 -4.60 -2.03
N ILE A 50 12.13 -4.15 -2.14
CA ILE A 50 11.61 -3.52 -3.37
C ILE A 50 12.13 -2.08 -3.44
N ALA A 51 12.76 -1.73 -4.56
CA ALA A 51 13.32 -0.39 -4.76
C ALA A 51 12.25 0.70 -4.65
N ARG A 52 12.59 1.82 -4.00
CA ARG A 52 11.69 2.98 -3.82
C ARG A 52 11.03 3.47 -5.13
N PRO A 53 11.71 3.51 -6.30
CA PRO A 53 11.05 3.88 -7.56
C PRO A 53 9.94 2.90 -7.98
N VAL A 54 10.08 1.61 -7.66
CA VAL A 54 9.04 0.61 -7.94
C VAL A 54 7.85 0.81 -7.01
N LEU A 55 8.10 1.06 -5.72
CA LEU A 55 7.03 1.37 -4.75
C LEU A 55 6.27 2.64 -5.15
N ALA A 56 6.97 3.67 -5.63
CA ALA A 56 6.33 4.90 -6.10
C ALA A 56 5.41 4.64 -7.31
N ARG A 57 5.81 3.77 -8.24
CA ARG A 57 4.96 3.35 -9.36
C ARG A 57 3.74 2.54 -8.94
N GLN A 58 3.82 1.79 -7.84
CA GLN A 58 2.66 1.07 -7.30
C GLN A 58 1.63 2.01 -6.65
N ALA A 59 2.04 3.23 -6.29
CA ALA A 59 1.17 4.25 -5.68
C ALA A 59 0.63 5.28 -6.69
N ALA A 60 1.08 5.22 -7.95
CA ALA A 60 0.63 6.08 -9.05
C ALA A 60 -0.60 5.50 -9.73
#